data_AF-A0A1Y4G7Y3-F1
#
_entry.id   AF-A0A1Y4G7Y3-F1
#
_cell.length_a   1.000
_cell.length_b   1.000
_cell.length_c   1.000
_cell.angle_alpha   90.00
_cell.angle_beta   90.00
_cell.angle_gamma   90.00
#
_symmetry.space_group_name_H-M   'P 1'
#
loop_
_entity.id
_entity.type
_entity.pdbx_description
1 polymer ?
#
loop_
_entity_poly.entity_id
_entity_poly.type
_entity_poly.pdbx_seq_one_letter_code
_entity_poly.pdbx_strand_id
1 'polypeptide(L)'
;MTAEPWDGIVEEGDSANPGRTEKMRFGKCKKDDAHPKGEDVTVLCVSENMVLRNIPERAYDYVVNGKSAIGWLMDRYQVRTDKASGIVNDPNDYSDDPRYIVDLVKRVVRVSMETLEIVGGLPPLNEKPQPDDWPLAWRMEG
;
A
#
# COMPACT_ATOMS: atom_id res chain seq x y z
N MET A 1 16.11 -9.25 8.90
CA MET A 1 15.05 -8.63 9.74
C MET A 1 13.83 -8.46 8.86
N THR A 2 12.79 -9.25 9.08
CA THR A 2 11.45 -9.03 8.52
C THR A 2 10.66 -8.21 9.53
N ALA A 3 9.92 -7.19 9.08
CA ALA A 3 9.00 -6.49 9.96
C ALA A 3 7.85 -7.44 10.34
N GLU A 4 7.50 -7.53 11.62
CA GLU A 4 6.27 -8.22 12.06
C GLU A 4 5.04 -7.53 11.46
N PRO A 5 3.91 -8.20 11.24
CA PRO A 5 2.67 -7.58 10.75
C PRO A 5 2.15 -6.43 11.63
N TRP A 6 1.31 -5.56 11.06
CA TRP A 6 0.57 -4.57 11.87
C TRP A 6 -0.46 -5.26 12.75
N ASP A 7 -0.53 -4.86 14.02
CA ASP A 7 -1.47 -5.42 14.98
C ASP A 7 -2.91 -5.17 14.53
N GLY A 8 -3.70 -6.25 14.48
CA GLY A 8 -5.14 -6.19 14.19
C GLY A 8 -5.55 -6.61 12.78
N ILE A 9 -4.62 -6.82 11.83
CA ILE A 9 -4.95 -7.44 10.54
C ILE A 9 -5.39 -8.88 10.77
N VAL A 10 -6.57 -9.24 10.25
CA VAL A 10 -7.13 -10.59 10.34
C VAL A 10 -7.04 -11.29 8.98
N GLU A 11 -6.46 -12.48 8.96
CA GLU A 11 -6.49 -13.37 7.81
C GLU A 11 -7.80 -14.16 7.80
N GLU A 12 -8.52 -14.12 6.67
CA GLU A 12 -9.67 -14.96 6.39
C GLU A 12 -9.36 -15.83 5.17
N GLY A 13 -9.33 -17.15 5.37
CA GLY A 13 -9.03 -18.13 4.33
C GLY A 13 -8.00 -19.17 4.78
N ASP A 14 -7.27 -19.74 3.82
CA ASP A 14 -6.25 -20.75 4.09
C ASP A 14 -4.89 -20.07 4.27
N SER A 15 -4.49 -19.87 5.52
CA SER A 15 -3.18 -19.30 5.85
C SER A 15 -2.02 -20.21 5.44
N ALA A 16 -2.17 -21.54 5.44
CA ALA A 16 -1.08 -22.43 5.05
C ALA A 16 -0.89 -22.44 3.52
N ASN A 17 -1.99 -22.27 2.78
CA ASN A 17 -2.01 -22.28 1.33
C ASN A 17 -2.92 -21.16 0.78
N PRO A 18 -2.44 -19.90 0.76
CA PRO A 18 -3.25 -18.77 0.31
C PRO A 18 -3.60 -18.82 -1.19
N GLY A 19 -2.99 -19.74 -1.96
CA GLY A 19 -3.18 -19.85 -3.40
C GLY A 19 -2.49 -18.74 -4.20
N ARG A 20 -2.74 -18.68 -5.51
CA ARG A 20 -2.05 -17.72 -6.39
C ARG A 20 -2.61 -16.31 -6.27
N THR A 21 -1.75 -15.30 -6.40
CA THR A 21 -2.17 -13.91 -6.60
C THR A 21 -2.29 -13.60 -8.09
N GLU A 22 -3.52 -13.53 -8.57
CA GLU A 22 -3.82 -13.09 -9.94
C GLU A 22 -3.90 -11.56 -10.03
N LYS A 23 -4.77 -10.96 -9.21
CA LYS A 23 -4.95 -9.50 -9.11
C LYS A 23 -5.69 -9.16 -7.83
N MET A 24 -5.04 -8.38 -6.97
CA MET A 24 -5.64 -7.92 -5.71
C MET A 24 -6.85 -7.02 -5.95
N ARG A 25 -7.84 -7.08 -5.06
CA ARG A 25 -9.05 -6.24 -5.10
C ARG A 25 -9.52 -5.88 -3.70
N PHE A 26 -10.04 -4.66 -3.55
CA PHE A 26 -10.75 -4.27 -2.34
C PHE A 26 -12.04 -5.08 -2.17
N GLY A 27 -12.45 -5.23 -0.91
CA GLY A 27 -13.76 -5.74 -0.55
C GLY A 27 -14.88 -4.87 -1.12
N LYS A 28 -16.11 -5.36 -1.05
CA LYS A 28 -17.28 -4.64 -1.56
C LYS A 28 -18.12 -4.10 -0.40
N CYS A 29 -18.53 -2.84 -0.51
CA CYS A 29 -19.50 -2.20 0.37
C CYS A 29 -20.64 -1.56 -0.43
N LYS A 30 -21.66 -1.07 0.28
CA LYS A 30 -22.73 -0.28 -0.32
C LYS A 30 -22.12 1.03 -0.86
N LYS A 31 -22.53 1.44 -2.06
CA LYS A 31 -22.17 2.76 -2.58
C LYS A 31 -22.86 3.85 -1.78
N ASP A 32 -22.08 4.81 -1.32
CA ASP A 32 -22.50 6.03 -0.67
C ASP A 32 -21.49 7.16 -0.98
N ASP A 33 -21.69 8.33 -0.37
CA ASP A 33 -20.84 9.51 -0.62
C ASP A 33 -19.39 9.30 -0.18
N ALA A 34 -19.15 8.46 0.84
CA ALA A 34 -17.80 8.11 1.29
C ALA A 34 -17.15 7.02 0.42
N HIS A 35 -17.96 6.13 -0.16
CA HIS A 35 -17.55 4.99 -0.97
C HIS A 35 -18.18 5.04 -2.37
N PRO A 36 -17.83 6.01 -3.24
CA PRO A 36 -18.45 6.16 -4.55
C PRO A 36 -18.22 4.94 -5.47
N LYS A 37 -17.15 4.19 -5.22
CA LYS A 37 -16.81 2.96 -5.95
C LYS A 37 -17.46 1.69 -5.37
N GLY A 38 -18.07 1.78 -4.18
CA GLY A 38 -18.60 0.61 -3.46
C GLY A 38 -17.50 -0.37 -3.06
N GLU A 39 -16.38 0.18 -2.63
CA GLU A 39 -15.18 -0.57 -2.24
C GLU A 39 -14.89 -0.33 -0.76
N ASP A 40 -14.68 -1.41 -0.03
CA ASP A 40 -14.23 -1.41 1.35
C ASP A 40 -12.71 -1.57 1.35
N VAL A 41 -12.00 -0.47 1.63
CA VAL A 41 -10.53 -0.46 1.64
C VAL A 41 -9.94 -1.13 2.88
N THR A 42 -10.75 -1.41 3.91
CA THR A 42 -10.31 -2.16 5.09
C THR A 42 -10.20 -3.66 4.84
N VAL A 43 -10.70 -4.12 3.68
CA VAL A 43 -10.71 -5.50 3.23
C VAL A 43 -9.98 -5.61 1.89
N LEU A 44 -8.99 -6.51 1.80
CA LEU A 44 -8.23 -6.75 0.58
C LEU A 44 -8.18 -8.25 0.27
N CYS A 45 -8.74 -8.64 -0.87
CA CYS A 45 -8.57 -9.98 -1.43
C CYS A 45 -7.19 -10.04 -2.10
N VAL A 46 -6.24 -10.79 -1.52
CA VAL A 46 -4.83 -10.79 -1.94
C VAL A 46 -4.51 -11.91 -2.91
N SER A 47 -5.08 -13.10 -2.68
CA SER A 47 -4.89 -14.31 -3.50
C SER A 47 -6.19 -15.13 -3.52
N GLU A 48 -6.19 -16.25 -4.25
CA GLU A 48 -7.35 -17.14 -4.42
C GLU A 48 -8.06 -17.50 -3.10
N ASN A 49 -7.28 -17.85 -2.07
CA ASN A 49 -7.79 -18.33 -0.79
C ASN A 49 -7.41 -17.43 0.38
N MET A 50 -7.07 -16.15 0.13
CA MET A 50 -6.68 -15.24 1.21
C MET A 50 -7.29 -13.85 1.08
N VAL A 51 -7.98 -13.45 2.15
CA VAL A 51 -8.52 -12.11 2.37
C VAL A 51 -7.92 -11.54 3.64
N LEU A 52 -7.38 -10.32 3.55
CA LEU A 52 -6.93 -9.55 4.70
C LEU A 52 -8.03 -8.57 5.11
N ARG A 53 -8.43 -8.60 6.38
CA ARG A 53 -9.41 -7.67 6.96
C ARG A 53 -8.77 -6.78 8.01
N ASN A 54 -9.49 -5.72 8.38
CA ASN A 54 -9.08 -4.73 9.37
C ASN A 54 -7.79 -4.00 8.98
N ILE A 55 -7.56 -3.78 7.68
CA ILE A 55 -6.48 -2.91 7.23
C ILE A 55 -6.85 -1.47 7.63
N PRO A 56 -6.00 -0.75 8.40
CA PRO A 56 -6.30 0.63 8.77
C PRO A 56 -6.41 1.52 7.53
N GLU A 57 -7.49 2.30 7.42
CA GLU A 57 -7.67 3.22 6.28
C GLU A 57 -6.51 4.23 6.16
N ARG A 58 -6.00 4.69 7.30
CA ARG A 58 -4.83 5.58 7.36
C ARG A 58 -3.58 5.00 6.68
N ALA A 59 -3.45 3.69 6.57
CA ALA A 59 -2.30 3.07 5.88
C ALA A 59 -2.21 3.45 4.39
N TYR A 60 -3.32 3.92 3.79
CA TYR A 60 -3.36 4.40 2.41
C TYR A 60 -2.86 5.86 2.26
N ASP A 61 -2.71 6.61 3.37
CA ASP A 61 -2.20 7.99 3.34
C ASP A 61 -0.69 8.06 3.11
N TYR A 62 0.03 6.95 3.33
CA TYR A 62 1.44 6.85 2.98
C TYR A 62 1.59 6.73 1.46
N VAL A 63 1.77 7.88 0.81
CA VAL A 63 1.86 8.04 -0.64
C VAL A 63 3.31 8.18 -1.08
N VAL A 64 3.70 7.37 -2.07
CA VAL A 64 5.00 7.42 -2.74
C VAL A 64 4.77 7.59 -4.23
N ASN A 65 5.35 8.63 -4.85
CA ASN A 65 5.23 8.89 -6.28
C ASN A 65 3.76 8.90 -6.80
N GLY A 66 2.85 9.55 -6.06
CA GLY A 66 1.45 9.77 -6.46
C GLY A 66 0.50 8.59 -6.22
N LYS A 67 0.94 7.50 -5.58
CA LYS A 67 0.07 6.38 -5.18
C LYS A 67 0.43 5.89 -3.77
N SER A 68 -0.56 5.37 -3.04
CA SER A 68 -0.29 4.71 -1.75
C SER A 68 0.64 3.51 -1.91
N ALA A 69 1.44 3.19 -0.89
CA ALA A 69 2.33 2.04 -0.93
C ALA A 69 1.58 0.72 -1.19
N ILE A 70 0.40 0.54 -0.57
CA ILE A 70 -0.48 -0.61 -0.82
C ILE A 70 -1.01 -0.58 -2.26
N GLY A 71 -1.35 0.60 -2.79
CA GLY A 71 -1.76 0.75 -4.18
C GLY A 71 -0.67 0.38 -5.17
N TRP A 72 0.61 0.61 -4.84
CA TRP A 72 1.73 0.11 -5.65
C TRP A 72 1.79 -1.41 -5.67
N LEU A 73 1.57 -2.08 -4.53
CA LEU A 73 1.50 -3.54 -4.50
C LEU A 73 0.37 -4.06 -5.40
N MET A 74 -0.84 -3.51 -5.27
CA MET A 74 -1.98 -3.92 -6.09
C MET A 74 -1.74 -3.73 -7.60
N ASP A 75 -0.94 -2.72 -7.99
CA ASP A 75 -0.61 -2.46 -9.39
C ASP A 75 0.52 -3.35 -9.91
N ARG A 76 1.54 -3.64 -9.10
CA ARG A 76 2.74 -4.38 -9.51
C ARG A 76 2.62 -5.88 -9.33
N TYR A 77 1.99 -6.34 -8.24
CA TYR A 77 1.79 -7.75 -7.92
C TYR A 77 0.47 -8.25 -8.50
N GLN A 78 0.41 -8.29 -9.83
CA GLN A 78 -0.68 -8.91 -10.57
C GLN A 78 -0.11 -9.57 -11.83
N VAL A 79 -0.71 -10.68 -12.24
CA VAL A 79 -0.33 -11.37 -13.48
C VAL A 79 -0.68 -10.48 -14.67
N ARG A 80 0.31 -10.15 -15.49
CA ARG A 80 0.14 -9.35 -16.71
C ARG A 80 0.97 -9.90 -17.86
N THR A 81 0.35 -9.98 -19.03
CA THR A 81 1.06 -10.28 -20.27
C THR A 81 1.32 -8.99 -21.04
N ASP A 82 2.59 -8.72 -21.36
CA ASP A 82 2.92 -7.64 -22.28
C ASP A 82 2.44 -8.01 -23.69
N LYS A 83 1.63 -7.14 -24.30
CA LYS A 83 0.98 -7.44 -25.59
C LYS A 83 1.96 -7.46 -26.76
N ALA A 84 3.04 -6.68 -26.68
CA ALA A 84 3.98 -6.55 -27.78
C ALA A 84 4.95 -7.75 -27.84
N SER A 85 5.47 -8.16 -26.68
CA SER A 85 6.43 -9.25 -26.55
C SER A 85 5.80 -10.62 -26.27
N GLY A 86 4.56 -10.65 -25.75
CA GLY A 86 3.92 -11.87 -25.26
C GLY A 86 4.49 -12.37 -23.92
N ILE A 87 5.43 -11.65 -23.31
CA ILE A 87 6.06 -12.05 -22.06
C ILE A 87 5.06 -11.92 -20.91
N VAL A 88 4.86 -13.02 -20.18
CA VAL A 88 4.05 -13.05 -18.96
C VAL A 88 4.92 -12.61 -17.79
N ASN A 89 4.46 -11.59 -17.07
CA ASN A 89 4.99 -11.18 -15.79
C ASN A 89 4.06 -11.72 -14.71
N ASP A 90 4.51 -12.77 -14.04
CA ASP A 90 3.79 -13.43 -12.96
C ASP A 90 4.55 -13.21 -11.64
N PRO A 91 3.98 -12.47 -10.67
CA PRO A 91 4.65 -12.21 -9.40
C PRO A 91 4.77 -13.45 -8.51
N ASN A 92 3.98 -14.50 -8.76
CA ASN A 92 4.02 -15.73 -7.97
C ASN A 92 5.31 -16.52 -8.23
N ASP A 93 5.99 -16.28 -9.36
CA ASP A 93 7.24 -16.95 -9.72
C ASP A 93 8.47 -16.33 -9.03
N TYR A 94 8.29 -15.24 -8.27
CA TYR A 94 9.39 -14.56 -7.57
C TYR A 94 9.89 -15.32 -6.33
N SER A 95 9.03 -16.10 -5.67
CA SER A 95 9.36 -16.80 -4.43
C SER A 95 8.68 -18.17 -4.39
N ASP A 96 9.40 -19.17 -3.88
CA ASP A 96 8.84 -20.51 -3.62
C ASP A 96 7.91 -20.52 -2.38
N ASP A 97 7.92 -19.45 -1.57
CA ASP A 97 7.02 -19.30 -0.43
C ASP A 97 5.62 -18.85 -0.91
N PRO A 98 4.59 -19.70 -0.81
CA PRO A 98 3.24 -19.36 -1.26
C PRO A 98 2.65 -18.17 -0.49
N ARG A 99 3.17 -17.85 0.71
CA ARG A 99 2.71 -16.72 1.52
C ARG A 99 3.43 -15.41 1.22
N TYR A 100 4.48 -15.42 0.38
CA TYR A 100 5.35 -14.26 0.19
C TYR A 100 4.58 -12.96 -0.09
N ILE A 101 3.62 -12.99 -1.01
CA ILE A 101 2.83 -11.81 -1.40
C ILE A 101 1.89 -11.37 -0.28
N VAL A 102 1.23 -12.31 0.41
CA VAL A 102 0.35 -12.04 1.56
C VAL A 102 1.12 -11.35 2.68
N ASP A 103 2.27 -11.92 3.06
CA ASP A 103 3.10 -11.39 4.13
C ASP A 103 3.83 -10.10 3.70
N LEU A 104 4.08 -9.89 2.40
CA LEU A 104 4.55 -8.60 1.88
C LEU A 104 3.49 -7.50 2.07
N VAL A 105 2.23 -7.76 1.74
CA VAL A 105 1.15 -6.79 1.96
C VAL A 105 1.06 -6.40 3.43
N LYS A 106 1.05 -7.37 4.35
CA LYS A 106 1.01 -7.12 5.80
C LYS A 106 2.19 -6.27 6.29
N ARG A 107 3.40 -6.54 5.80
CA ARG A 107 4.60 -5.74 6.10
C ARG A 107 4.48 -4.31 5.56
N VAL A 108 3.95 -4.12 4.34
CA VAL A 108 3.77 -2.79 3.76
C VAL A 108 2.71 -2.00 4.52
N VAL A 109 1.62 -2.62 4.99
CA VAL A 109 0.64 -1.95 5.85
C VAL A 109 1.31 -1.41 7.11
N ARG A 110 2.16 -2.22 7.77
CA ARG A 110 2.92 -1.76 8.95
C ARG A 110 3.86 -0.61 8.62
N VAL A 111 4.67 -0.75 7.56
CA VAL A 111 5.60 0.29 7.15
C VAL A 111 4.87 1.60 6.87
N SER A 112 3.71 1.56 6.21
CA SER A 112 2.88 2.74 5.99
C SER A 112 2.48 3.40 7.30
N MET A 113 1.92 2.63 8.24
CA MET A 113 1.47 3.16 9.52
C MET A 113 2.62 3.73 10.36
N GLU A 114 3.71 2.99 10.52
CA GLU A 114 4.89 3.46 11.26
C GLU A 114 5.50 4.72 10.63
N THR A 115 5.53 4.79 9.30
CA THR A 115 6.02 5.99 8.61
C THR A 115 5.14 7.20 8.90
N LEU A 116 3.81 7.02 8.90
CA LEU A 116 2.88 8.09 9.22
C LEU A 116 2.98 8.55 10.68
N GLU A 117 3.29 7.63 11.61
CA GLU A 117 3.59 8.00 13.01
C GLU A 117 4.89 8.80 13.12
N ILE A 118 5.96 8.36 12.44
CA ILE A 118 7.24 9.07 12.44
C ILE A 118 7.07 10.49 11.87
N VAL A 119 6.40 10.61 10.73
CA VAL A 119 6.14 11.91 10.09
C VAL A 119 5.26 12.80 10.98
N GLY A 120 4.23 12.25 11.61
CA GLY A 120 3.37 12.96 12.55
C GLY A 120 4.12 13.43 13.81
N GLY A 121 5.21 12.76 14.18
CA GLY A 121 6.08 13.11 15.31
C GLY A 121 7.22 14.08 14.97
N LEU A 122 7.35 14.54 13.72
CA LEU A 122 8.41 15.50 13.35
C LEU A 122 8.15 16.87 14.00
N PRO A 123 9.21 17.59 14.43
CA PRO A 123 9.06 18.93 14.96
C PRO A 123 8.49 19.89 13.90
N PRO A 124 7.84 20.99 14.31
CA PRO A 124 7.45 22.05 13.39
C PRO A 124 8.65 22.53 12.57
N LEU A 125 8.40 22.88 11.31
CA LEU A 125 9.43 23.40 10.43
C LEU A 125 9.98 24.71 11.01
N ASN A 126 11.23 24.69 11.45
CA ASN A 126 11.93 25.85 11.98
C ASN A 126 12.85 26.41 10.90
N GLU A 127 12.27 27.22 10.01
CA GLU A 127 13.04 27.90 8.97
C GLU A 127 13.93 28.97 9.60
N LYS A 128 15.19 29.05 9.15
CA LYS A 128 16.01 30.22 9.47
C LYS A 128 15.36 31.45 8.84
N PRO A 129 15.42 32.63 9.48
CA PRO A 129 14.98 33.86 8.85
C PRO A 129 15.71 34.03 7.51
N GLN A 130 14.96 34.41 6.47
CA GLN A 130 15.56 34.74 5.19
C GLN A 130 16.48 35.95 5.38
N PRO A 131 17.77 35.88 5.00
CA PRO A 131 18.69 37.01 5.09
C PRO A 131 18.30 38.12 4.11
N ASP A 132 18.78 39.34 4.38
CA ASP A 132 18.43 40.53 3.57
C ASP A 132 18.84 40.38 2.09
N ASP A 133 19.84 39.56 1.79
CA ASP A 133 20.36 39.26 0.45
C ASP A 133 19.68 38.05 -0.23
N TRP A 134 18.57 37.54 0.31
CA TRP A 134 17.84 36.41 -0.26
C TRP A 134 17.43 36.68 -1.72
N PRO A 135 17.84 35.82 -2.68
CA PRO A 135 17.58 36.05 -4.10
C PRO A 135 16.10 36.27 -4.38
N LEU A 136 15.78 37.34 -5.11
CA LEU A 136 14.40 37.67 -5.50
C LEU A 136 13.72 36.53 -6.27
N ALA A 137 14.48 35.78 -7.08
CA ALA A 137 13.98 34.64 -7.86
C ALA A 137 13.54 33.43 -7.00
N TRP A 138 13.83 33.46 -5.69
CA TRP A 138 13.58 32.37 -4.74
C TRP A 138 12.58 32.79 -3.65
N ARG A 139 11.97 33.97 -3.80
CA ARG A 139 10.85 34.40 -2.96
C ARG A 139 9.58 33.74 -3.52
N MET A 140 9.02 32.80 -2.78
CA MET A 140 7.71 32.24 -3.09
C MET A 140 6.67 33.33 -2.81
N GLU A 141 5.90 33.77 -3.81
CA GLU A 141 4.68 34.54 -3.55
C GLU A 141 3.69 33.60 -2.85
N GLY A 142 3.31 33.96 -1.62
CA GLY A 142 2.42 33.17 -0.76
C GLY A 142 0.97 33.20 -1.20
#